data_AF-A0A957UPE0-F1
#
_entry.id   AF-A0A957UPE0-F1
#
_cell.length_a   1.000
_cell.length_b   1.000
_cell.length_c   1.000
_cell.angle_alpha   90.00
_cell.angle_beta   90.00
_cell.angle_gamma   90.00
#
_symmetry.space_group_name_H-M   'P 1'
#
loop_
_entity.id
_entity.type
_entity.pdbx_description
1 polymer ?
#
loop_
_entity_poly.entity_id
_entity_poly.type
_entity_poly.pdbx_seq_one_letter_code
_entity_poly.pdbx_strand_id
1 'polypeptide(L)'
;VTDGRYVYMRGTANAQNVPLYEYTLMPTHMRTPFAPAELQDTELVSPFSFMKGCPVLKIAARGWHGMNPFEFGTMLYDVAADPQQTQPLDDPAVEQRMIEHLLRLMRENDAPADQYERLGLNA
;
A
#
# COMPACT_ATOMS: atom_id res chain seq x y z
N VAL A 1 -6.52 4.85 -5.04
CA VAL A 1 -6.36 6.05 -5.92
C VAL A 1 -7.70 6.48 -6.48
N THR A 2 -7.82 7.72 -6.95
CA THR A 2 -9.02 8.21 -7.64
C THR A 2 -8.63 9.11 -8.82
N ASP A 3 -9.43 9.12 -9.87
CA ASP A 3 -9.33 10.05 -11.02
C ASP A 3 -10.38 11.17 -10.96
N GLY A 4 -11.13 11.27 -9.85
CA GLY A 4 -12.23 12.22 -9.65
C GLY A 4 -13.61 11.63 -9.91
N ARG A 5 -13.73 10.56 -10.72
CA ARG A 5 -14.99 9.83 -10.92
C ARG A 5 -14.96 8.42 -10.35
N TYR A 6 -13.84 7.73 -10.48
CA TYR A 6 -13.69 6.37 -9.99
C TYR A 6 -12.80 6.35 -8.75
N VAL A 7 -13.18 5.55 -7.76
CA VAL A 7 -12.35 5.22 -6.59
C VAL A 7 -11.89 3.79 -6.73
N TYR A 8 -10.57 3.59 -6.70
CA TYR A 8 -9.94 2.28 -6.84
C TYR A 8 -9.08 1.96 -5.62
N MET A 9 -9.37 0.84 -4.97
CA MET A 9 -8.66 0.31 -3.81
C MET A 9 -8.10 -1.06 -4.19
N ARG A 10 -6.82 -1.11 -4.55
CA ARG A 10 -6.14 -2.36 -4.91
C ARG A 10 -5.92 -3.20 -3.65
N GLY A 11 -6.42 -4.44 -3.66
CA GLY A 11 -6.17 -5.43 -2.61
C GLY A 11 -4.76 -6.00 -2.68
N THR A 12 -4.38 -6.77 -1.65
CA THR A 12 -3.09 -7.49 -1.65
C THR A 12 -3.12 -8.61 -2.68
N ALA A 13 -1.96 -8.97 -3.24
CA ALA A 13 -1.87 -10.02 -4.26
C ALA A 13 -2.30 -11.41 -3.74
N ASN A 14 -2.07 -11.65 -2.45
CA ASN A 14 -2.33 -12.93 -1.80
C ASN A 14 -2.65 -12.73 -0.31
N ALA A 15 -3.09 -13.81 0.33
CA ALA A 15 -3.46 -13.85 1.74
C ALA A 15 -2.26 -13.67 2.69
N GLN A 16 -1.04 -13.90 2.21
CA GLN A 16 0.16 -13.72 3.03
C GLN A 16 0.46 -12.22 3.26
N ASN A 17 0.01 -11.34 2.35
CA ASN A 17 0.18 -9.88 2.48
C ASN A 17 1.65 -9.48 2.72
N VAL A 18 2.55 -10.13 1.98
CA VAL A 18 4.00 -9.92 2.02
C VAL A 18 4.54 -9.75 0.59
N PRO A 19 5.69 -9.07 0.40
CA PRO A 19 6.48 -8.36 1.42
C PRO A 19 5.74 -7.13 1.99
N LEU A 20 5.96 -6.82 3.27
CA LEU A 20 5.34 -5.66 3.94
C LEU A 20 6.34 -5.05 4.91
N TYR A 21 6.59 -3.75 4.75
CA TYR A 21 7.58 -3.01 5.52
C TYR A 21 7.06 -1.65 5.97
N GLU A 22 7.59 -1.19 7.11
CA GLU A 22 7.50 0.18 7.57
C GLU A 22 8.84 0.88 7.37
N TYR A 23 8.77 2.14 6.91
CA TYR A 23 9.93 2.99 6.65
C TYR A 23 9.86 4.22 7.56
N THR A 24 10.69 4.25 8.61
CA THR A 24 10.60 5.29 9.65
C THR A 24 11.95 5.62 10.31
N LEU A 25 12.07 6.84 10.83
CA LEU A 25 13.13 7.23 11.78
C LEU A 25 12.62 7.27 13.23
N MET A 26 11.33 7.08 13.44
CA MET A 26 10.69 7.02 14.75
C MET A 26 10.18 5.58 14.97
N PRO A 27 10.93 4.73 15.68
CA PRO A 27 10.56 3.34 15.91
C PRO A 27 9.47 3.26 16.99
N THR A 28 8.26 3.70 16.65
CA THR A 28 7.05 3.52 17.44
C THR A 28 5.87 3.14 16.56
N HIS A 29 5.08 2.15 16.98
CA HIS A 29 3.69 2.00 16.57
C HIS A 29 2.85 3.19 17.04
N MET A 30 1.61 3.32 16.56
CA MET A 30 0.72 4.44 16.93
C MET A 30 0.53 4.60 18.46
N ARG A 31 0.60 3.52 19.24
CA ARG A 31 0.33 3.52 20.69
C ARG A 31 1.47 3.01 21.56
N THR A 32 2.51 2.43 20.97
CA THR A 32 3.60 1.77 21.71
C THR A 32 4.91 1.86 20.93
N PRO A 33 6.08 1.79 21.58
CA PRO A 33 7.34 1.51 20.89
C PRO A 33 7.27 0.18 20.12
N PHE A 34 8.15 -0.01 19.13
CA PHE A 34 8.38 -1.35 18.58
C PHE A 34 8.98 -2.27 19.65
N ALA A 35 8.61 -3.54 19.62
CA ALA A 35 9.23 -4.54 20.46
C ALA A 35 10.68 -4.79 19.99
N PRO A 36 11.61 -5.15 20.90
CA PRO A 36 13.00 -5.45 20.53
C PRO A 36 13.12 -6.49 19.40
N ALA A 37 12.24 -7.49 19.37
CA ALA A 37 12.24 -8.53 18.34
C ALA A 37 11.88 -8.00 16.94
N GLU A 38 11.12 -6.91 16.82
CA GLU A 38 10.82 -6.29 15.52
C GLU A 38 12.03 -5.50 14.99
N LEU A 39 12.90 -5.05 15.89
CA LEU A 39 14.05 -4.20 15.56
C LEU A 39 15.32 -4.99 15.21
N GLN A 40 15.38 -6.29 15.53
CA GLN A 40 16.58 -7.12 15.36
C GLN A 40 17.01 -7.28 13.90
N ASP A 41 16.05 -7.32 12.97
CA ASP A 41 16.30 -7.54 11.54
C ASP A 41 16.10 -6.26 10.71
N THR A 42 16.32 -5.08 11.32
CA THR A 42 16.12 -3.79 10.63
C THR A 42 17.33 -3.38 9.82
N GLU A 43 17.05 -2.74 8.69
CA GLU A 43 18.09 -2.22 7.79
C GLU A 43 17.97 -0.70 7.67
N LEU A 44 19.10 0.01 7.70
CA LEU A 44 19.13 1.43 7.36
C LEU A 44 19.22 1.55 5.82
N VAL A 45 18.16 2.05 5.20
CA VAL A 45 18.06 2.16 3.74
C VAL A 45 18.19 3.61 3.26
N SER A 46 18.48 3.76 1.98
CA SER A 46 18.54 5.08 1.34
C SER A 46 17.18 5.80 1.42
N PRO A 47 17.19 7.15 1.49
CA PRO A 47 15.97 7.95 1.52
C PRO A 47 15.15 7.78 0.24
N PHE A 48 13.82 7.85 0.37
CA PHE A 48 12.95 8.18 -0.76
C PHE A 48 13.09 9.67 -1.13
N SER A 49 12.68 10.03 -2.34
CA SER A 49 12.78 11.39 -2.91
C SER A 49 12.25 12.50 -1.99
N PHE A 50 11.19 12.22 -1.21
CA PHE A 50 10.56 13.19 -0.29
C PHE A 50 11.20 13.24 1.11
N MET A 51 12.17 12.37 1.42
CA MET A 51 12.80 12.25 2.73
C MET A 51 14.01 13.19 2.92
N LYS A 52 14.24 14.12 1.99
CA LYS A 52 15.26 15.19 2.09
C LYS A 52 16.67 14.66 2.38
N GLY A 53 17.01 13.48 1.86
CA GLY A 53 18.34 12.88 2.05
C GLY A 53 18.53 12.10 3.35
N CYS A 54 17.54 12.07 4.25
CA CYS A 54 17.65 11.36 5.53
C CYS A 54 17.36 9.86 5.35
N PRO A 55 18.31 8.96 5.66
CA PRO A 55 18.05 7.52 5.59
C PRO A 55 16.99 7.11 6.61
N VAL A 56 16.36 5.97 6.40
CA VAL A 56 15.27 5.45 7.26
C VAL A 56 15.48 3.98 7.61
N LEU A 57 14.91 3.54 8.72
CA LEU A 57 14.84 2.12 9.04
C LEU A 57 13.78 1.46 8.17
N LYS A 58 14.14 0.35 7.52
CA LYS A 58 13.22 -0.61 6.90
C LYS A 58 12.96 -1.72 7.92
N ILE A 59 11.72 -1.81 8.38
CA ILE A 59 11.29 -2.72 9.45
C ILE A 59 10.21 -3.63 8.90
N ALA A 60 10.36 -4.96 9.06
CA ALA A 60 9.32 -5.90 8.64
C ALA A 60 8.03 -5.66 9.43
N ALA A 61 6.95 -5.32 8.72
CA ALA A 61 5.67 -5.05 9.37
C ALA A 61 4.83 -6.33 9.46
N ARG A 62 3.98 -6.38 10.46
CA ARG A 62 2.97 -7.43 10.62
C ARG A 62 1.60 -6.83 10.30
N GLY A 63 0.76 -7.60 9.61
CA GLY A 63 -0.63 -7.20 9.39
C GLY A 63 -1.35 -6.91 10.72
N TRP A 64 -2.42 -6.13 10.66
CA TRP A 64 -3.22 -5.82 11.84
C TRP A 64 -3.80 -7.11 12.42
N HIS A 65 -3.66 -7.32 13.73
CA HIS A 65 -4.12 -8.55 14.38
C HIS A 65 -5.63 -8.77 14.18
N GLY A 66 -5.98 -9.87 13.51
CA GLY A 66 -7.37 -10.25 13.24
C GLY A 66 -7.98 -9.63 11.98
N MET A 67 -7.20 -8.95 11.14
CA MET A 67 -7.67 -8.42 9.86
C MET A 67 -6.68 -8.77 8.74
N ASN A 68 -7.15 -9.53 7.75
CA ASN A 68 -6.39 -9.76 6.53
C ASN A 68 -6.93 -8.88 5.40
N PRO A 69 -6.16 -7.89 4.89
CA PRO A 69 -6.60 -7.05 3.79
C PRO A 69 -7.03 -7.82 2.55
N PHE A 70 -6.50 -9.04 2.36
CA PHE A 70 -6.87 -9.92 1.26
C PHE A 70 -8.36 -10.29 1.26
N GLU A 71 -9.00 -10.37 2.43
CA GLU A 71 -10.42 -10.73 2.55
C GLU A 71 -11.36 -9.65 1.97
N PHE A 72 -10.91 -8.40 1.92
CA PHE A 72 -11.68 -7.32 1.29
C PHE A 72 -11.50 -7.30 -0.24
N GLY A 73 -10.40 -7.86 -0.74
CA GLY A 73 -10.09 -7.87 -2.17
C GLY A 73 -9.84 -6.48 -2.76
N THR A 74 -9.91 -6.42 -4.09
CA THR A 74 -9.84 -5.16 -4.83
C THR A 74 -11.25 -4.58 -4.96
N MET A 75 -11.38 -3.28 -4.70
CA MET A 75 -12.65 -2.56 -4.80
C MET A 75 -12.55 -1.43 -5.82
N LEU A 76 -13.58 -1.30 -6.66
CA LEU A 76 -13.73 -0.24 -7.64
C LEU A 76 -15.13 0.35 -7.52
N TYR A 77 -15.26 1.66 -7.57
CA TYR A 77 -16.55 2.35 -7.48
C TYR A 77 -16.61 3.50 -8.47
N ASP A 78 -17.77 3.73 -9.09
CA ASP A 78 -18.08 4.98 -9.82
C ASP A 78 -18.80 5.93 -8.85
N VAL A 79 -18.07 6.87 -8.24
CA VAL A 79 -18.65 7.76 -7.22
C VAL A 79 -19.62 8.80 -7.79
N ALA A 80 -19.69 8.96 -9.11
CA ALA A 80 -20.73 9.78 -9.73
C ALA A 80 -22.09 9.08 -9.72
N ALA A 81 -22.11 7.74 -9.87
CA ALA A 81 -23.32 6.92 -9.84
C ALA A 81 -23.63 6.38 -8.43
N ASP A 82 -22.60 6.09 -7.63
CA ASP A 82 -22.68 5.59 -6.27
C ASP A 82 -21.81 6.42 -5.31
N PRO A 83 -22.27 7.63 -4.92
CA PRO A 83 -21.51 8.51 -4.04
C PRO A 83 -21.17 7.92 -2.67
N GLN A 84 -21.93 6.91 -2.23
CA GLN A 84 -21.75 6.25 -0.93
C GLN A 84 -20.86 5.00 -1.00
N GLN A 85 -20.38 4.60 -2.19
CA GLN A 85 -19.51 3.43 -2.38
C GLN A 85 -20.12 2.14 -1.81
N THR A 86 -21.41 1.96 -2.01
CA THR A 86 -22.19 0.81 -1.53
C THR A 86 -22.26 -0.35 -2.53
N GLN A 87 -21.99 -0.08 -3.81
CA GLN A 87 -22.10 -1.03 -4.92
C GLN A 87 -20.78 -1.05 -5.71
N PRO A 88 -19.91 -2.04 -5.45
CA PRO A 88 -18.67 -2.20 -6.21
C PRO A 88 -18.97 -2.40 -7.70
N LEU A 89 -18.18 -1.73 -8.54
CA LEU A 89 -18.22 -1.84 -9.99
C LEU A 89 -17.28 -2.96 -10.45
N ASP A 90 -17.83 -3.94 -11.16
CA ASP A 90 -17.08 -4.95 -11.91
C ASP A 90 -16.98 -4.52 -13.38
N ASP A 91 -15.92 -3.78 -13.71
CA ASP A 91 -15.62 -3.34 -15.08
C ASP A 91 -14.10 -3.47 -15.32
N PRO A 92 -13.65 -4.53 -16.02
CA PRO A 92 -12.23 -4.77 -16.26
C PRO A 92 -11.51 -3.66 -17.03
N ALA A 93 -12.22 -2.93 -17.90
CA ALA A 93 -11.63 -1.84 -18.67
C ALA A 93 -11.36 -0.62 -17.78
N VAL A 94 -12.29 -0.31 -16.88
CA VAL A 94 -12.10 0.75 -15.88
C VAL A 94 -11.04 0.33 -14.86
N GLU A 95 -11.05 -0.92 -14.40
CA GLU A 95 -10.02 -1.42 -13.49
C GLU A 95 -8.62 -1.27 -14.09
N GLN A 96 -8.42 -1.70 -15.33
CA GLN A 96 -7.12 -1.59 -16.00
C GLN A 96 -6.63 -0.14 -16.08
N ARG A 97 -7.51 0.81 -16.42
CA ARG A 97 -7.17 2.24 -16.42
C ARG A 97 -6.78 2.74 -15.02
N MET A 98 -7.48 2.28 -13.98
CA MET A 98 -7.18 2.65 -12.60
C MET A 98 -5.90 2.01 -12.06
N ILE A 99 -5.52 0.82 -12.54
CA ILE A 99 -4.21 0.20 -12.29
C ILE A 99 -3.10 1.06 -12.91
N GLU A 100 -3.25 1.52 -14.16
CA GLU A 100 -2.27 2.39 -14.81
C GLU A 100 -2.11 3.72 -14.06
N HIS A 101 -3.22 4.30 -13.60
CA HIS A 101 -3.20 5.50 -12.75
C HIS A 101 -2.51 5.25 -11.41
N LEU A 102 -2.76 4.10 -10.77
CA LEU A 102 -2.07 3.68 -9.55
C LEU A 102 -0.56 3.56 -9.77
N LEU A 103 -0.13 2.86 -10.82
CA LEU A 103 1.28 2.68 -11.15
C LEU A 103 1.98 4.01 -11.41
N ARG A 104 1.35 4.93 -12.15
CA ARG A 104 1.88 6.29 -12.36
C ARG A 104 2.10 7.01 -11.03
N LEU A 105 1.09 7.02 -10.16
CA LEU A 105 1.19 7.66 -8.85
C LEU A 105 2.22 7.00 -7.93
N MET A 106 2.35 5.67 -7.96
CA MET A 106 3.38 4.94 -7.20
C MET A 106 4.78 5.35 -7.64
N ARG A 107 5.03 5.47 -8.95
CA ARG A 107 6.32 5.96 -9.48
C ARG A 107 6.59 7.42 -9.11
N GLU A 108 5.57 8.28 -9.25
CA GLU A 108 5.69 9.71 -8.89
C GLU A 108 5.99 9.93 -7.40
N ASN A 109 5.56 9.01 -6.53
CA ASN A 109 5.78 9.07 -5.09
C ASN A 109 6.93 8.19 -4.61
N ASP A 110 7.76 7.69 -5.53
CA ASP A 110 8.94 6.87 -5.21
C ASP A 110 8.60 5.67 -4.31
N ALA A 111 7.49 4.98 -4.63
CA ALA A 111 7.06 3.81 -3.89
C ALA A 111 8.13 2.70 -3.97
N PRO A 112 8.42 2.00 -2.87
CA PRO A 112 9.43 0.94 -2.86
C PRO A 112 8.99 -0.28 -3.68
N ALA A 113 9.96 -1.02 -4.22
CA ALA A 113 9.72 -2.20 -5.07
C ALA A 113 8.85 -3.26 -4.36
N ASP A 114 9.04 -3.47 -3.06
CA ASP A 114 8.22 -4.38 -2.24
C ASP A 114 6.72 -4.04 -2.28
N GLN A 115 6.35 -2.77 -2.44
CA GLN A 115 4.94 -2.39 -2.53
C GLN A 115 4.31 -2.82 -3.86
N TYR A 116 5.06 -2.87 -4.96
CA TYR A 116 4.56 -3.39 -6.24
C TYR A 116 4.33 -4.90 -6.15
N GLU A 117 5.28 -5.63 -5.57
CA GLU A 117 5.18 -7.08 -5.33
C GLU A 117 3.98 -7.40 -4.44
N ARG A 118 3.81 -6.69 -3.32
CA ARG A 118 2.70 -6.86 -2.38
C ARG A 118 1.32 -6.70 -3.03
N LEU A 119 1.20 -5.82 -4.03
CA LEU A 119 -0.03 -5.55 -4.77
C LEU A 119 -0.19 -6.41 -6.04
N GLY A 120 0.82 -7.21 -6.39
CA GLY A 120 0.82 -8.06 -7.58
C GLY A 120 0.86 -7.23 -8.87
N LEU A 121 1.62 -6.13 -8.85
CA LEU A 121 1.75 -5.20 -9.96
C LEU A 121 3.19 -5.24 -10.49
N ASN A 122 3.35 -5.10 -11.81
CA ASN A 122 4.66 -4.97 -12.43
C ASN A 122 5.10 -3.51 -12.39
N ALA A 123 6.33 -3.27 -11.90
CA ALA A 123 6.94 -1.94 -11.80
C ALA A 123 7.22 -1.30 -13.17
#